data_AF-A0A847U6C5-F1
#
_entry.id   AF-A0A847U6C5-F1
#
_cell.length_a   1.000
_cell.length_b   1.000
_cell.length_c   1.000
_cell.angle_alpha   90.00
_cell.angle_beta   90.00
_cell.angle_gamma   90.00
#
_symmetry.space_group_name_H-M   'P 1'
#
loop_
_entity.id
_entity.type
_entity.pdbx_description
1 polymer ?
#
loop_
_entity_poly.entity_id
_entity_poly.type
_entity_poly.pdbx_seq_one_letter_code
_entity_poly.pdbx_strand_id
1 'polypeptide(L)'
;MTRAAVRDGFERYVNGLASKTSDAFSISRALRSATGPEGAVIDRLLSHSETVDRKIVQPELQSYRDAILHQFDAVLSYAASDDDFEAFADEILARDLYWDALRSDISPDRKRELRETLLARQRRMGDAVAPLVAADAESLWAAAATAYDWEATTDLIDAQFAFTEPLHASPEAYALTIDIDPGDLLGGLARALPSITVDYTDEALRAMTQAEAFVVDRAKADAESHFA
;
A
#
# COMPACT_ATOMS: atom_id res chain seq x y z
N MET A 1 -4.86 -5.61 -25.45
CA MET A 1 -4.97 -4.81 -24.21
C MET A 1 -3.76 -3.94 -24.21
N THR A 2 -3.94 -2.69 -23.84
CA THR A 2 -2.78 -1.87 -23.56
C THR A 2 -2.42 -2.04 -22.09
N ARG A 3 -1.13 -1.93 -21.79
CA ARG A 3 -0.63 -1.68 -20.42
C ARG A 3 -1.48 -0.64 -19.67
N ALA A 4 -2.00 0.37 -20.36
CA ALA A 4 -2.87 1.39 -19.79
C ALA A 4 -4.22 0.83 -19.27
N ALA A 5 -4.88 -0.09 -19.99
CA ALA A 5 -6.15 -0.67 -19.54
C ALA A 5 -6.01 -1.49 -18.25
N VAL A 6 -4.90 -2.23 -18.11
CA VAL A 6 -4.58 -2.95 -16.86
C VAL A 6 -4.31 -1.96 -15.72
N ARG A 7 -3.52 -0.91 -16.00
CA ARG A 7 -3.24 0.16 -15.04
C ARG A 7 -4.50 0.84 -14.54
N ASP A 8 -5.37 1.27 -15.44
CA ASP A 8 -6.62 2.00 -15.12
C ASP A 8 -7.57 1.11 -14.30
N GLY A 9 -7.64 -0.18 -14.63
CA GLY A 9 -8.38 -1.18 -13.87
C GLY A 9 -7.86 -1.31 -12.44
N PHE A 10 -6.55 -1.45 -12.27
CA PHE A 10 -5.92 -1.53 -10.95
C PHE A 10 -6.07 -0.24 -10.15
N GLU A 11 -5.93 0.92 -10.78
CA GLU A 11 -6.06 2.23 -10.14
C GLU A 11 -7.43 2.42 -9.48
N ARG A 12 -8.50 1.89 -10.08
CA ARG A 12 -9.84 1.91 -9.46
C ARG A 12 -9.85 1.25 -8.08
N TYR A 13 -9.16 0.13 -7.94
CA TYR A 13 -9.12 -0.61 -6.68
C TYR A 13 -8.16 0.02 -5.68
N VAL A 14 -7.02 0.55 -6.12
CA VAL A 14 -6.10 1.31 -5.26
C VAL A 14 -6.75 2.58 -4.71
N ASN A 15 -7.56 3.28 -5.52
CA ASN A 15 -8.37 4.41 -5.05
C ASN A 15 -9.42 3.97 -4.01
N GLY A 16 -10.09 2.83 -4.24
CA GLY A 16 -11.01 2.24 -3.27
C GLY A 16 -10.31 1.86 -1.97
N LEU A 17 -9.09 1.33 -2.07
CA LEU A 17 -8.25 0.97 -0.94
C LEU A 17 -7.91 2.18 -0.07
N ALA A 18 -7.33 3.22 -0.68
CA ALA A 18 -6.96 4.45 0.03
C ALA A 18 -8.17 5.08 0.75
N SER A 19 -9.32 5.14 0.09
CA SER A 19 -10.57 5.62 0.69
C SER A 19 -11.00 4.75 1.88
N LYS A 20 -10.93 3.42 1.77
CA LYS A 20 -11.34 2.52 2.85
C LYS A 20 -10.37 2.47 4.00
N THR A 21 -9.07 2.61 3.73
CA THR A 21 -8.06 2.79 4.78
C THR A 21 -8.33 4.09 5.52
N SER A 22 -8.62 5.19 4.82
CA SER A 22 -9.02 6.45 5.46
C SER A 22 -10.26 6.31 6.35
N ASP A 23 -11.32 5.66 5.85
CA ASP A 23 -12.55 5.43 6.63
C ASP A 23 -12.28 4.60 7.89
N ALA A 24 -11.37 3.64 7.79
CA ALA A 24 -11.05 2.73 8.88
C ALA A 24 -10.04 3.33 9.88
N PHE A 25 -9.19 4.28 9.46
CA PHE A 25 -8.07 4.77 10.27
C PHE A 25 -8.52 5.59 11.49
N SER A 26 -7.89 5.33 12.63
CA SER A 26 -8.18 6.00 13.90
C SER A 26 -6.97 6.76 14.40
N ILE A 27 -7.01 8.09 14.28
CA ILE A 27 -6.02 9.01 14.86
C ILE A 27 -5.82 8.74 16.35
N SER A 28 -6.90 8.43 17.08
CA SER A 28 -6.80 8.11 18.50
C SER A 28 -5.99 6.85 18.82
N ARG A 29 -5.95 5.88 17.90
CA ARG A 29 -5.18 4.64 18.06
C ARG A 29 -3.73 4.87 17.63
N ALA A 30 -3.54 5.53 16.48
CA ALA A 30 -2.23 5.93 15.97
C ALA A 30 -1.46 6.82 16.95
N LEU A 31 -2.12 7.71 17.68
CA LEU A 31 -1.46 8.56 18.68
C LEU A 31 -1.28 7.88 20.05
N ARG A 32 -1.95 6.75 20.31
CA ARG A 32 -1.81 5.99 21.57
C ARG A 32 -0.59 5.08 21.59
N SER A 33 -0.03 4.74 20.44
CA SER A 33 1.23 3.98 20.30
C SER A 33 2.47 4.84 20.55
N ALA A 34 2.35 6.18 20.57
CA ALA A 34 3.41 7.07 21.04
C ALA A 34 3.59 6.92 22.56
N THR A 35 4.61 6.17 22.98
CA THR A 35 4.90 5.92 24.39
C THR A 35 5.86 6.99 24.92
N GLY A 36 5.45 7.79 25.92
CA GLY A 36 6.36 8.74 26.56
C GLY A 36 5.74 9.96 27.25
N PRO A 37 6.59 10.89 27.75
CA PRO A 37 6.21 12.12 28.46
C PRO A 37 5.52 13.20 27.59
N GLU A 38 5.00 12.83 26.42
CA GLU A 38 4.43 13.71 25.39
C GLU A 38 2.90 13.87 25.50
N GLY A 39 2.30 13.45 26.61
CA GLY A 39 0.83 13.40 26.78
C GLY A 39 0.12 14.72 26.45
N ALA A 40 0.73 15.87 26.78
CA ALA A 40 0.16 17.18 26.44
C ALA A 40 0.14 17.47 24.93
N VAL A 41 1.12 16.97 24.18
CA VAL A 41 1.16 17.07 22.71
C VAL A 41 0.09 16.17 22.11
N ILE A 42 0.00 14.93 22.58
CA ILE A 42 -1.00 13.95 22.13
C ILE A 42 -2.42 14.47 22.37
N ASP A 43 -2.72 14.95 23.58
CA ASP A 43 -4.03 15.53 23.92
C ASP A 43 -4.35 16.73 23.00
N ARG A 44 -3.34 17.53 22.68
CA ARG A 44 -3.50 18.67 21.77
C ARG A 44 -3.79 18.21 20.34
N LEU A 45 -3.11 17.19 19.83
CA LEU A 45 -3.36 16.62 18.52
C LEU A 45 -4.76 15.97 18.45
N LEU A 46 -5.16 15.24 19.49
CA LEU A 46 -6.49 14.62 19.60
C LEU A 46 -7.61 15.65 19.62
N SER A 47 -7.44 16.77 20.34
CA SER A 47 -8.42 17.86 20.33
C SER A 47 -8.50 18.62 19.00
N HIS A 48 -7.56 18.40 18.09
CA HIS A 48 -7.52 18.98 16.73
C HIS A 48 -7.51 17.89 15.66
N SER A 49 -8.19 16.77 15.92
CA SER A 49 -8.19 15.58 15.05
C SER A 49 -8.57 15.88 13.60
N GLU A 50 -9.53 16.78 13.35
CA GLU A 50 -9.89 17.20 11.97
C GLU A 50 -8.72 17.90 11.25
N THR A 51 -7.89 18.64 11.98
CA THR A 51 -6.71 19.28 11.39
C THR A 51 -5.60 18.27 11.14
N VAL A 52 -5.40 17.32 12.07
CA VAL A 52 -4.47 16.19 11.89
C VAL A 52 -4.90 15.36 10.68
N ASP A 53 -6.19 15.00 10.58
CA ASP A 53 -6.73 14.24 9.46
C ASP A 53 -6.42 14.93 8.12
N ARG A 54 -6.86 16.19 7.99
CA ARG A 54 -6.73 16.93 6.73
C ARG A 54 -5.28 17.23 6.33
N LYS A 55 -4.40 17.52 7.30
CA LYS A 55 -3.03 17.99 6.99
C LYS A 55 -1.97 16.88 7.05
N ILE A 56 -2.26 15.76 7.70
CA ILE A 56 -1.32 14.66 7.89
C ILE A 56 -1.88 13.39 7.28
N VAL A 57 -3.02 12.89 7.76
CA VAL A 57 -3.55 11.57 7.34
C VAL A 57 -3.90 11.55 5.85
N GLN A 58 -4.68 12.52 5.36
CA GLN A 58 -5.11 12.55 3.96
C GLN A 58 -3.93 12.69 2.98
N PRO A 59 -2.96 13.62 3.19
CA PRO A 59 -1.75 13.68 2.36
C PRO A 59 -0.90 12.42 2.38
N GLU A 60 -0.71 11.79 3.54
CA GLU A 60 0.06 10.54 3.64
C GLU A 60 -0.63 9.39 2.89
N LEU A 61 -1.96 9.24 3.03
CA LEU A 61 -2.72 8.24 2.27
C LEU A 61 -2.66 8.51 0.76
N GLN A 62 -2.66 9.78 0.35
CA GLN A 62 -2.48 10.14 -1.06
C GLN A 62 -1.08 9.77 -1.56
N SER A 63 -0.03 10.07 -0.79
CA SER A 63 1.34 9.69 -1.10
C SER A 63 1.49 8.17 -1.23
N TYR A 64 0.92 7.43 -0.28
CA TYR A 64 0.91 5.96 -0.28
C TYR A 64 0.20 5.39 -1.51
N ARG A 65 -0.97 5.94 -1.85
CA ARG A 65 -1.71 5.59 -3.07
C ARG A 65 -0.86 5.82 -4.32
N ASP A 66 -0.27 7.01 -4.44
CA ASP A 66 0.50 7.38 -5.62
C ASP A 66 1.75 6.50 -5.75
N ALA A 67 2.39 6.14 -4.64
CA ALA A 67 3.52 5.22 -4.61
C ALA A 67 3.15 3.80 -5.05
N ILE A 68 2.00 3.26 -4.61
CA ILE A 68 1.50 1.94 -5.09
C ILE A 68 1.36 1.95 -6.61
N LEU A 69 0.80 3.01 -7.19
CA LEU A 69 0.62 3.12 -8.64
C LEU A 69 1.95 3.23 -9.39
N HIS A 70 2.90 4.01 -8.86
CA HIS A 70 4.24 4.12 -9.43
C HIS A 70 5.03 2.81 -9.35
N GLN A 71 4.86 2.06 -8.26
CA GLN A 71 5.43 0.74 -8.12
C GLN A 71 4.83 -0.23 -9.13
N PHE A 72 3.50 -0.23 -9.28
CA PHE A 72 2.82 -1.09 -10.24
C PHE A 72 3.25 -0.79 -11.68
N ASP A 73 3.60 0.45 -12.02
CA ASP A 73 4.15 0.78 -13.34
C ASP A 73 5.46 0.09 -13.66
N ALA A 74 6.33 -0.09 -12.66
CA ALA A 74 7.58 -0.83 -12.84
C ALA A 74 7.27 -2.31 -13.14
N VAL A 75 6.33 -2.89 -12.39
CA VAL A 75 5.86 -4.26 -12.58
C VAL A 75 5.20 -4.44 -13.96
N LEU A 76 4.39 -3.49 -14.41
CA LEU A 76 3.80 -3.49 -15.76
C LEU A 76 4.84 -3.33 -16.87
N SER A 77 5.96 -2.67 -16.60
CA SER A 77 7.07 -2.56 -17.55
C SER A 77 7.75 -3.91 -17.74
N TYR A 78 7.97 -4.64 -16.64
CA TYR A 78 8.43 -6.02 -16.68
C TYR A 78 7.42 -6.93 -17.39
N ALA A 79 6.15 -6.91 -17.01
CA ALA A 79 5.11 -7.77 -17.57
C ALA A 79 4.85 -7.57 -19.07
N ALA A 80 5.24 -6.41 -19.63
CA ALA A 80 5.12 -6.08 -21.04
C ALA A 80 6.42 -6.31 -21.84
N SER A 81 7.51 -6.68 -21.17
CA SER A 81 8.82 -6.94 -21.79
C SER A 81 9.07 -8.43 -21.99
N ASP A 82 9.95 -8.75 -22.94
CA ASP A 82 10.53 -10.08 -23.10
C ASP A 82 11.83 -10.27 -22.26
N ASP A 83 12.25 -9.22 -21.54
CA ASP A 83 13.44 -9.24 -20.68
C ASP A 83 13.19 -9.97 -19.35
N ASP A 84 14.27 -10.48 -18.75
CA ASP A 84 14.22 -11.11 -17.43
C ASP A 84 13.88 -10.10 -16.30
N PHE A 85 13.22 -10.58 -15.25
CA PHE A 85 12.80 -9.78 -14.09
C PHE A 85 13.96 -9.00 -13.46
N GLU A 86 15.15 -9.58 -13.46
CA GLU A 86 16.38 -9.01 -12.90
C GLU A 86 16.76 -7.67 -13.54
N ALA A 87 16.33 -7.39 -14.79
CA ALA A 87 16.52 -6.10 -15.44
C ALA A 87 15.68 -4.97 -14.81
N PHE A 88 14.59 -5.31 -14.13
CA PHE A 88 13.65 -4.37 -13.50
C PHE A 88 13.74 -4.36 -11.97
N ALA A 89 14.40 -5.35 -11.37
CA ALA A 89 14.39 -5.57 -9.92
C ALA A 89 14.81 -4.33 -9.11
N ASP A 90 15.86 -3.62 -9.52
CA ASP A 90 16.33 -2.44 -8.80
C ASP A 90 15.35 -1.25 -8.92
N GLU A 91 14.73 -1.05 -10.08
CA GLU A 91 13.70 -0.02 -10.27
C GLU A 91 12.43 -0.33 -9.46
N ILE A 92 12.01 -1.59 -9.46
CA ILE A 92 10.87 -2.07 -8.68
C ILE A 92 11.12 -1.88 -7.18
N LEU A 93 12.30 -2.27 -6.69
CA LEU A 93 12.64 -2.17 -5.27
C LEU A 93 12.79 -0.71 -4.81
N ALA A 94 13.34 0.16 -5.68
CA ALA A 94 13.45 1.59 -5.40
C ALA A 94 12.10 2.32 -5.27
N ARG A 95 10.99 1.65 -5.62
CA ARG A 95 9.61 2.16 -5.48
C ARG A 95 8.80 1.33 -4.49
N ASP A 96 9.39 0.34 -3.82
CA ASP A 96 8.67 -0.56 -2.93
C ASP A 96 8.48 0.07 -1.55
N LEU A 97 7.22 0.30 -1.19
CA LEU A 97 6.84 0.94 0.07
C LEU A 97 7.32 0.18 1.31
N TYR A 98 7.41 -1.15 1.25
CA TYR A 98 7.89 -1.95 2.35
C TYR A 98 9.41 -1.87 2.47
N TRP A 99 10.12 -1.76 1.35
CA TRP A 99 11.55 -1.53 1.36
C TRP A 99 11.91 -0.21 2.04
N ASP A 100 11.16 0.85 1.76
CA ASP A 100 11.34 2.17 2.39
C ASP A 100 10.92 2.18 3.87
N ALA A 101 9.94 1.36 4.26
CA ALA A 101 9.45 1.23 5.63
C ALA A 101 10.31 0.31 6.52
N LEU A 102 11.40 -0.27 5.99
CA LEU A 102 12.29 -1.12 6.78
C LEU A 102 12.92 -0.35 7.94
N ARG A 103 12.88 -0.93 9.13
CA ARG A 103 13.57 -0.35 10.29
C ARG A 103 15.07 -0.27 10.06
N SER A 104 15.69 0.79 10.59
CA SER A 104 17.12 1.03 10.45
C SER A 104 18.01 0.10 11.28
N ASP A 105 17.42 -0.57 12.29
CA ASP A 105 18.10 -1.49 13.21
C ASP A 105 18.14 -2.95 12.74
N ILE A 106 17.58 -3.24 11.56
CA ILE A 106 17.57 -4.59 10.97
C ILE A 106 18.99 -5.03 10.60
N SER A 107 19.31 -6.29 10.91
CA SER A 107 20.61 -6.85 10.55
C SER A 107 20.80 -6.91 9.02
N PRO A 108 22.05 -6.79 8.52
CA PRO A 108 22.31 -6.89 7.08
C PRO A 108 21.82 -8.20 6.45
N ASP A 109 21.89 -9.32 7.19
CA ASP A 109 21.40 -10.62 6.72
C ASP A 109 19.89 -10.62 6.56
N ARG A 110 19.16 -10.13 7.58
CA ARG A 110 17.71 -10.03 7.55
C ARG A 110 17.24 -9.06 6.45
N LYS A 111 17.94 -7.95 6.24
CA LYS A 111 17.64 -7.00 5.16
C LYS A 111 17.78 -7.64 3.78
N ARG A 112 18.77 -8.53 3.57
CA ARG A 112 18.91 -9.30 2.33
C ARG A 112 17.77 -10.30 2.13
N GLU A 113 17.38 -11.03 3.17
CA GLU A 113 16.22 -11.94 3.09
C GLU A 113 14.93 -11.21 2.71
N LEU A 114 14.68 -10.06 3.34
CA LEU A 114 13.50 -9.23 3.06
C LEU A 114 13.53 -8.67 1.64
N ARG A 115 14.70 -8.25 1.13
CA ARG A 115 14.88 -7.85 -0.28
C ARG A 115 14.42 -8.96 -1.22
N GLU A 116 14.92 -10.18 -1.05
CA GLU A 116 14.55 -11.30 -1.92
C GLU A 116 13.07 -11.65 -1.82
N THR A 117 12.50 -11.57 -0.60
CA THR A 117 11.07 -11.81 -0.37
C THR A 117 10.20 -10.79 -1.12
N LEU A 118 10.53 -9.50 -1.00
CA LEU A 118 9.81 -8.42 -1.68
C LEU A 118 9.94 -8.57 -3.20
N LEU A 119 11.15 -8.77 -3.73
CA LEU A 119 11.36 -8.98 -5.16
C LEU A 119 10.62 -10.20 -5.71
N ALA A 120 10.62 -11.32 -4.98
CA ALA A 120 9.88 -12.52 -5.38
C ALA A 120 8.37 -12.25 -5.44
N ARG A 121 7.83 -11.43 -4.53
CA ARG A 121 6.43 -10.99 -4.58
C ARG A 121 6.14 -10.18 -5.83
N GLN A 122 6.99 -9.20 -6.15
CA GLN A 122 6.81 -8.36 -7.35
C GLN A 122 6.94 -9.15 -8.65
N ARG A 123 7.84 -10.15 -8.69
CA ARG A 123 7.97 -11.08 -9.82
C ARG A 123 6.69 -11.87 -10.04
N ARG A 124 6.14 -12.48 -8.97
CA ARG A 124 4.86 -13.21 -9.05
C ARG A 124 3.73 -12.33 -9.57
N MET A 125 3.68 -11.07 -9.13
CA MET A 125 2.68 -10.10 -9.60
C MET A 125 2.85 -9.78 -11.08
N GLY A 126 4.09 -9.54 -11.53
CA GLY A 126 4.39 -9.31 -12.94
C GLY A 126 4.04 -10.49 -13.84
N ASP A 127 4.45 -11.69 -13.45
CA ASP A 127 4.16 -12.94 -14.18
C ASP A 127 2.65 -13.18 -14.30
N ALA A 128 1.90 -12.85 -13.26
CA ALA A 128 0.46 -13.02 -13.23
C ALA A 128 -0.31 -11.92 -14.00
N VAL A 129 0.30 -10.77 -14.25
CA VAL A 129 -0.30 -9.67 -15.03
C VAL A 129 0.11 -9.74 -16.50
N ALA A 130 1.23 -10.39 -16.85
CA ALA A 130 1.70 -10.50 -18.23
C ALA A 130 0.63 -11.03 -19.22
N PRO A 131 -0.15 -12.09 -18.89
CA PRO A 131 -1.22 -12.55 -19.76
C PRO A 131 -2.35 -11.53 -19.95
N LEU A 132 -2.64 -10.71 -18.94
CA LEU A 132 -3.64 -9.64 -19.02
C LEU A 132 -3.18 -8.51 -19.94
N VAL A 133 -1.89 -8.17 -19.89
CA VAL A 133 -1.29 -7.17 -20.77
C VAL A 133 -1.27 -7.66 -22.21
N ALA A 134 -1.00 -8.95 -22.44
CA ALA A 134 -0.94 -9.56 -23.77
C ALA A 134 -2.32 -9.78 -24.40
N ALA A 135 -3.38 -9.99 -23.60
CA ALA A 135 -4.73 -10.28 -24.09
C ALA A 135 -5.30 -9.14 -24.95
N ASP A 136 -5.93 -9.38 -26.09
CA ASP A 136 -6.56 -8.32 -26.90
C ASP A 136 -7.98 -7.97 -26.42
N ALA A 137 -8.06 -7.16 -25.36
CA ALA A 137 -9.31 -6.72 -24.74
C ALA A 137 -9.31 -5.22 -24.39
N GLU A 138 -10.50 -4.69 -24.07
CA GLU A 138 -10.76 -3.26 -23.79
C GLU A 138 -10.86 -2.93 -22.30
N SER A 139 -10.85 -3.94 -21.41
CA SER A 139 -10.94 -3.75 -19.96
C SER A 139 -10.21 -4.85 -19.19
N LEU A 140 -9.84 -4.56 -17.93
CA LEU A 140 -9.17 -5.51 -17.04
C LEU A 140 -9.91 -6.86 -16.95
N TRP A 141 -11.23 -6.83 -16.73
CA TRP A 141 -12.01 -8.05 -16.56
C TRP A 141 -12.27 -8.80 -17.87
N ALA A 142 -12.37 -8.09 -18.99
CA ALA A 142 -12.41 -8.74 -20.30
C ALA A 142 -11.07 -9.44 -20.64
N ALA A 143 -9.94 -8.83 -20.25
CA ALA A 143 -8.63 -9.46 -20.37
C ALA A 143 -8.49 -10.67 -19.47
N ALA A 144 -8.95 -10.57 -18.22
CA ALA A 144 -8.98 -11.69 -17.29
C ALA A 144 -9.80 -12.84 -17.85
N ALA A 145 -11.01 -12.60 -18.35
CA ALA A 145 -11.86 -13.62 -18.97
C ALA A 145 -11.28 -14.22 -20.25
N THR A 146 -10.33 -13.54 -20.90
CA THR A 146 -9.61 -14.06 -22.07
C THR A 146 -8.40 -14.91 -21.67
N ALA A 147 -7.68 -14.50 -20.63
CA ALA A 147 -6.42 -15.11 -20.21
C ALA A 147 -6.57 -16.22 -19.15
N TYR A 148 -7.65 -16.17 -18.38
CA TYR A 148 -7.89 -17.02 -17.22
C TYR A 148 -9.34 -17.52 -17.21
N ASP A 149 -9.58 -18.63 -16.51
CA ASP A 149 -10.92 -19.02 -16.10
C ASP A 149 -11.31 -18.33 -14.77
N TRP A 150 -12.53 -18.60 -14.29
CA TRP A 150 -13.05 -18.00 -13.07
C TRP A 150 -12.24 -18.38 -11.82
N GLU A 151 -11.82 -19.64 -11.71
CA GLU A 151 -11.03 -20.14 -10.57
C GLU A 151 -9.67 -19.42 -10.53
N ALA A 152 -8.94 -19.42 -11.65
CA ALA A 152 -7.66 -18.74 -11.76
C ALA A 152 -7.77 -17.21 -11.57
N THR A 153 -8.87 -16.58 -12.00
CA THR A 153 -9.11 -15.16 -11.76
C THR A 153 -9.35 -14.86 -10.28
N THR A 154 -10.09 -15.73 -9.59
CA THR A 154 -10.34 -15.60 -8.16
C THR A 154 -9.04 -15.76 -7.36
N ASP A 155 -8.23 -16.77 -7.72
CA ASP A 155 -6.90 -17.00 -7.13
C ASP A 155 -5.96 -15.82 -7.38
N LEU A 156 -6.00 -15.23 -8.58
CA LEU A 156 -5.25 -14.02 -8.91
C LEU A 156 -5.65 -12.87 -7.98
N ILE A 157 -6.96 -12.63 -7.81
CA ILE A 157 -7.46 -11.56 -6.93
C ILE A 157 -6.96 -11.80 -5.50
N ASP A 158 -7.16 -13.00 -4.95
CA ASP A 158 -6.73 -13.32 -3.59
C ASP A 158 -5.22 -13.15 -3.39
N ALA A 159 -4.41 -13.60 -4.35
CA ALA A 159 -2.96 -13.53 -4.25
C ALA A 159 -2.41 -12.11 -4.44
N GLN A 160 -2.91 -11.37 -5.44
CA GLN A 160 -2.32 -10.08 -5.82
C GLN A 160 -2.86 -8.90 -5.02
N PHE A 161 -4.06 -9.03 -4.44
CA PHE A 161 -4.63 -8.00 -3.58
C PHE A 161 -4.30 -8.20 -2.10
N ALA A 162 -3.62 -9.28 -1.72
CA ALA A 162 -3.05 -9.46 -0.38
C ALA A 162 -1.82 -8.54 -0.17
N PHE A 163 -2.02 -7.23 -0.14
CA PHE A 163 -0.93 -6.27 -0.05
C PHE A 163 -0.38 -6.13 1.37
N THR A 164 -1.16 -6.42 2.41
CA THR A 164 -0.72 -6.36 3.81
C THR A 164 0.16 -7.53 4.25
N GLU A 165 0.36 -8.54 3.40
CA GLU A 165 1.14 -9.75 3.70
C GLU A 165 2.53 -9.45 4.28
N PRO A 166 3.36 -8.52 3.74
CA PRO A 166 4.68 -8.25 4.30
C PRO A 166 4.64 -7.79 5.76
N LEU A 167 3.67 -6.94 6.12
CA LEU A 167 3.51 -6.44 7.49
C LEU A 167 3.06 -7.52 8.46
N HIS A 168 2.24 -8.47 8.01
CA HIS A 168 1.82 -9.62 8.84
C HIS A 168 2.94 -10.65 9.00
N ALA A 169 3.71 -10.89 7.95
CA ALA A 169 4.76 -11.92 7.93
C ALA A 169 6.00 -11.52 8.74
N SER A 170 6.28 -10.22 8.88
CA SER A 170 7.45 -9.72 9.61
C SER A 170 7.17 -8.35 10.24
N PRO A 171 6.20 -8.25 11.18
CA PRO A 171 5.80 -6.98 11.78
C PRO A 171 6.97 -6.26 12.46
N GLU A 172 7.93 -7.00 13.00
CA GLU A 172 9.13 -6.47 13.63
C GLU A 172 10.11 -5.81 12.66
N ALA A 173 9.96 -6.03 11.35
CA ALA A 173 10.86 -5.51 10.33
C ALA A 173 10.40 -4.14 9.78
N TYR A 174 9.19 -3.71 10.07
CA TYR A 174 8.64 -2.48 9.50
C TYR A 174 8.30 -1.48 10.59
N ALA A 175 8.47 -0.21 10.29
CA ALA A 175 7.96 0.88 11.11
C ALA A 175 7.38 1.96 10.20
N LEU A 176 6.07 2.17 10.30
CA LEU A 176 5.38 3.27 9.66
C LEU A 176 5.35 4.41 10.67
N THR A 177 6.24 5.38 10.45
CA THR A 177 6.44 6.51 11.36
C THR A 177 6.25 7.84 10.65
N ILE A 178 5.69 8.81 11.35
CA ILE A 178 5.60 10.18 10.87
C ILE A 178 6.10 11.17 11.92
N ASP A 179 6.91 12.12 11.49
CA ASP A 179 7.34 13.25 12.31
C ASP A 179 6.29 14.35 12.27
N ILE A 180 5.79 14.75 13.43
CA ILE A 180 4.78 15.80 13.58
C ILE A 180 5.39 16.95 14.36
N ASP A 181 5.44 18.12 13.73
CA ASP A 181 5.70 19.39 14.41
C ASP A 181 4.35 20.09 14.74
N PRO A 182 3.96 20.16 16.02
CA PRO A 182 2.70 20.82 16.41
C PRO A 182 2.68 22.32 16.09
N GLY A 183 3.84 22.97 16.06
CA GLY A 183 4.00 24.38 15.72
C GLY A 183 3.64 24.67 14.27
N ASP A 184 4.09 23.83 13.34
CA ASP A 184 3.75 23.92 11.92
C ASP A 184 2.31 23.47 11.64
N LEU A 185 1.85 22.45 12.36
CA LEU A 185 0.52 21.88 12.16
C LEU A 185 -0.61 22.80 12.67
N LEU A 186 -0.49 23.26 13.92
CA LEU A 186 -1.56 23.94 14.67
C LEU A 186 -1.30 25.44 14.90
N GLY A 187 -0.03 25.88 14.89
CA GLY A 187 0.34 27.27 15.14
C GLY A 187 0.04 27.79 16.56
N GLY A 188 0.24 29.10 16.75
CA GLY A 188 -0.04 29.78 18.03
C GLY A 188 0.79 29.21 19.19
N LEU A 189 0.11 28.88 20.29
CA LEU A 189 0.75 28.30 21.49
C LEU A 189 1.35 26.91 21.25
N ALA A 190 0.95 26.21 20.17
CA ALA A 190 1.51 24.90 19.84
C ALA A 190 2.98 24.98 19.38
N ARG A 191 3.48 26.17 18.99
CA ARG A 191 4.90 26.38 18.66
C ARG A 191 5.86 26.17 19.83
N ALA A 192 5.35 26.14 21.05
CA ALA A 192 6.15 25.83 22.24
C ALA A 192 6.18 24.31 22.55
N LEU A 193 5.38 23.51 21.84
CA LEU A 193 5.38 22.06 21.99
C LEU A 193 6.53 21.45 21.17
N PRO A 194 7.17 20.37 21.68
CA PRO A 194 8.18 19.66 20.92
C PRO A 194 7.56 18.90 19.73
N SER A 195 8.35 18.71 18.68
CA SER A 195 8.05 17.75 17.62
C SER A 195 8.08 16.33 18.19
N ILE A 196 7.24 15.46 17.66
CA ILE A 196 7.12 14.06 18.08
C ILE A 196 7.18 13.14 16.86
N THR A 197 7.68 11.91 17.05
CA THR A 197 7.59 10.86 16.04
C THR A 197 6.48 9.90 16.44
N VAL A 198 5.49 9.74 15.58
CA VAL A 198 4.36 8.84 15.80
C VAL A 198 4.61 7.56 15.03
N ASP A 199 4.78 6.44 15.73
CA ASP A 199 4.68 5.10 15.15
C ASP A 199 3.21 4.70 15.06
N TYR A 200 2.69 4.57 13.85
CA TYR A 200 1.30 4.21 13.58
C TYR A 200 1.17 2.84 12.91
N THR A 201 2.22 2.01 12.97
CA THR A 201 2.29 0.70 12.28
C THR A 201 1.10 -0.19 12.59
N ASP A 202 0.74 -0.36 13.87
CA ASP A 202 -0.38 -1.21 14.29
C ASP A 202 -1.72 -0.71 13.74
N GLU A 203 -1.93 0.60 13.75
CA GLU A 203 -3.17 1.20 13.29
C GLU A 203 -3.26 1.20 11.76
N ALA A 204 -2.16 1.43 11.06
CA ALA A 204 -2.06 1.26 9.62
C ALA A 204 -2.37 -0.19 9.24
N LEU A 205 -1.73 -1.18 9.86
CA LEU A 205 -1.97 -2.60 9.59
C LEU A 205 -3.44 -2.96 9.78
N ARG A 206 -4.07 -2.49 10.86
CA ARG A 206 -5.49 -2.72 11.12
C ARG A 206 -6.39 -2.09 10.05
N ALA A 207 -6.16 -0.82 9.73
CA ALA A 207 -6.97 -0.09 8.76
C ALA A 207 -6.80 -0.65 7.34
N MET A 208 -5.57 -1.00 6.96
CA MET A 208 -5.25 -1.62 5.67
C MET A 208 -5.82 -3.02 5.55
N THR A 209 -5.74 -3.87 6.58
CA THR A 209 -6.34 -5.23 6.54
C THR A 209 -7.85 -5.16 6.31
N GLN A 210 -8.54 -4.21 6.94
CA GLN A 210 -9.97 -4.01 6.72
C GLN A 210 -10.28 -3.52 5.29
N ALA A 211 -9.46 -2.59 4.78
CA ALA A 211 -9.59 -2.08 3.42
C ALA A 211 -9.29 -3.17 2.37
N GLU A 212 -8.30 -4.02 2.62
CA GLU A 212 -7.93 -5.18 1.79
C GLU A 212 -9.12 -6.11 1.58
N ALA A 213 -9.73 -6.59 2.67
CA ALA A 213 -10.88 -7.48 2.60
C ALA A 213 -12.02 -6.89 1.76
N PHE A 214 -12.32 -5.60 1.95
CA PHE A 214 -13.34 -4.91 1.17
C PHE A 214 -13.01 -4.85 -0.34
N VAL A 215 -11.75 -4.56 -0.68
CA VAL A 215 -11.32 -4.45 -2.08
C VAL A 215 -11.30 -5.82 -2.75
N VAL A 216 -10.85 -6.87 -2.06
CA VAL A 216 -10.89 -8.26 -2.54
C VAL A 216 -12.33 -8.68 -2.85
N ASP A 217 -13.25 -8.49 -1.90
CA ASP A 217 -14.67 -8.83 -2.08
C ASP A 217 -15.29 -8.07 -3.26
N ARG A 218 -14.96 -6.79 -3.38
CA ARG A 218 -15.42 -5.94 -4.48
C ARG A 218 -14.86 -6.41 -5.83
N ALA A 219 -13.56 -6.73 -5.89
CA ALA A 219 -12.91 -7.18 -7.12
C ALA A 219 -13.51 -8.51 -7.60
N LYS A 220 -13.79 -9.44 -6.68
CA LYS A 220 -14.47 -10.70 -7.00
C LYS A 220 -15.89 -10.47 -7.51
N ALA A 221 -16.67 -9.61 -6.86
CA ALA A 221 -18.03 -9.28 -7.30
C ALA A 221 -18.05 -8.60 -8.69
N ASP A 222 -17.10 -7.69 -8.95
CA ASP A 222 -16.96 -7.07 -10.26
C ASP A 222 -16.58 -8.12 -11.32
N ALA A 223 -15.60 -8.99 -11.01
CA ALA A 223 -15.17 -10.07 -11.91
C ALA A 223 -16.30 -11.07 -12.22
N GLU A 224 -17.10 -11.48 -11.23
CA GLU A 224 -18.19 -12.46 -11.41
C GLU A 224 -19.15 -12.03 -12.54
N SER A 225 -19.47 -10.74 -12.64
CA SER A 225 -20.34 -10.20 -13.69
C SER A 225 -19.79 -10.33 -15.12
N HIS A 226 -18.50 -10.60 -15.27
CA HIS A 226 -17.80 -10.76 -16.55
C HIS A 226 -17.50 -12.22 -16.92
N PHE A 227 -17.67 -13.16 -15.98
CA PHE A 227 -17.46 -14.60 -16.18
C PHE A 227 -18.78 -15.41 -16.20
N ALA A 228 -19.92 -14.73 -15.98
CA ALA A 228 -21.25 -15.30 -16.00
C ALA A 228 -21.84 -15.50 -17.41
#